data_AF-A0A3D3TH07-F1
#
_entry.id   AF-A0A3D3TH07-F1
#
_cell.length_a   1.000
_cell.length_b   1.000
_cell.length_c   1.000
_cell.angle_alpha   90.00
_cell.angle_beta   90.00
_cell.angle_gamma   90.00
#
_symmetry.space_group_name_H-M   'P 1'
#
loop_
_entity.id
_entity.type
_entity.pdbx_description
1 polymer ?
#
loop_
_entity_poly.entity_id
_entity_poly.type
_entity_poly.pdbx_seq_one_letter_code
_entity_poly.pdbx_strand_id
1 'polypeptide(L)'
;MRVNNIKTTINKIIVLFAFILLTLNISFNLFRISTERNLYSFDEALTIGRIIKSEQDGLFSAAGFPGVVYNKEEIFSDSIVDNQLSYDSHTARDIVIRHNLENQFRWNLKWDDSKIPIDYYPYTSQSGGSALLYSVVNLILPFDGNITILILRLISGSLLATCLMLFVGWCWRNFGSISAFTVYILLFISPWIVFMGGSLWWSVYTYYIPFLTMLLLLERRHKFPDKINNKILFTGLFIAVFIKHLLFGFEFVTTILLAIYPPVIYYWYIEKRSLSSFFIFSFKAGIVSLLA
;
A
#
# COMPACT_ATOMS: atom_id res chain seq x y z
N MET A 1 -27.48 -6.39 33.11
CA MET A 1 -27.22 -6.95 31.76
C MET A 1 -27.58 -6.01 30.61
N ARG A 2 -28.79 -5.43 30.53
CA ARG A 2 -29.20 -4.55 29.41
C ARG A 2 -28.30 -3.32 29.16
N VAL A 3 -27.85 -2.63 30.21
CA VAL A 3 -27.03 -1.40 30.08
C VAL A 3 -25.64 -1.68 29.49
N ASN A 4 -25.02 -2.81 29.84
CA ASN A 4 -23.70 -3.18 29.30
C ASN A 4 -23.79 -3.52 27.81
N ASN A 5 -24.86 -4.20 27.38
CA ASN A 5 -25.08 -4.50 25.97
C ASN A 5 -25.27 -3.23 25.14
N ILE A 6 -26.00 -2.23 25.65
CA ILE A 6 -26.21 -0.96 24.95
C ILE A 6 -24.88 -0.21 24.74
N LYS A 7 -24.04 -0.11 25.79
CA LYS A 7 -22.71 0.53 25.68
C LYS A 7 -21.80 -0.18 24.67
N THR A 8 -21.80 -1.51 24.68
CA THR A 8 -21.01 -2.29 23.71
C THR A 8 -21.50 -2.09 22.28
N THR A 9 -22.81 -2.02 22.04
CA THR A 9 -23.38 -1.74 20.72
C THR A 9 -23.02 -0.35 20.22
N ILE A 10 -23.15 0.68 21.07
CA ILE A 10 -22.79 2.07 20.72
C ILE A 10 -21.31 2.15 20.32
N ASN A 11 -20.41 1.52 21.08
CA ASN A 11 -18.99 1.51 20.77
C ASN A 11 -18.68 0.86 19.41
N LYS A 12 -19.36 -0.24 19.06
CA LYS A 12 -19.20 -0.88 17.75
C LYS A 12 -19.64 0.03 16.62
N ILE A 13 -20.76 0.75 16.79
CA ILE A 13 -21.27 1.71 15.81
C ILE A 13 -20.26 2.86 15.63
N ILE A 14 -19.71 3.41 16.71
CA ILE A 14 -18.71 4.48 16.65
C ILE A 14 -17.46 4.02 15.90
N VAL A 15 -16.95 2.82 16.19
CA VAL A 15 -15.77 2.26 15.50
C VAL A 15 -16.05 2.03 14.02
N LEU A 16 -17.21 1.50 13.68
CA LEU A 16 -17.62 1.30 12.29
C LEU A 16 -17.74 2.63 11.54
N PHE A 17 -18.36 3.64 12.17
CA PHE A 17 -18.49 4.98 11.60
C PHE A 17 -17.12 5.64 11.40
N ALA A 18 -16.23 5.56 12.38
CA ALA A 18 -14.85 6.05 12.26
C ALA A 18 -14.08 5.35 11.13
N PHE A 19 -14.22 4.02 11.02
CA PHE A 19 -13.62 3.25 9.92
C PHE A 19 -14.14 3.69 8.54
N ILE A 20 -15.45 3.84 8.39
CA ILE A 20 -16.07 4.28 7.13
C ILE A 20 -15.61 5.69 6.77
N LEU A 21 -15.67 6.63 7.72
CA LEU A 21 -15.22 8.00 7.49
C LEU A 21 -13.75 8.07 7.07
N LEU A 22 -12.88 7.36 7.77
CA LEU A 22 -11.46 7.31 7.46
C LEU A 22 -11.22 6.68 6.07
N THR A 23 -11.91 5.59 5.76
CA THR A 23 -11.83 4.91 4.46
C THR A 23 -12.24 5.84 3.32
N LEU A 24 -13.40 6.51 3.43
CA LEU A 24 -13.89 7.41 2.38
C LEU A 24 -12.98 8.62 2.22
N ASN A 25 -12.47 9.17 3.32
CA ASN A 25 -11.53 10.28 3.26
C ASN A 25 -10.20 9.86 2.60
N ILE A 26 -9.63 8.70 2.96
CA ILE A 26 -8.39 8.20 2.36
C ILE A 26 -8.57 7.86 0.87
N SER A 27 -9.72 7.27 0.50
CA SER A 27 -9.95 6.79 -0.86
C SER A 27 -10.24 7.93 -1.83
N PHE A 28 -10.98 8.95 -1.36
CA PHE A 28 -11.57 9.98 -2.23
C PHE A 28 -11.22 11.42 -1.83
N ASN A 29 -10.39 11.62 -0.81
CA ASN A 29 -10.09 12.95 -0.26
C ASN A 29 -11.38 13.75 0.03
N LEU A 30 -12.37 13.09 0.64
CA LEU A 30 -13.74 13.59 0.81
C LEU A 30 -13.79 15.00 1.44
N PHE A 31 -12.87 15.30 2.34
CA PHE A 31 -12.80 16.59 3.05
C PHE A 31 -11.76 17.55 2.47
N ARG A 32 -11.15 17.22 1.31
CA ARG A 32 -10.14 18.04 0.63
C ARG A 32 -8.96 18.41 1.54
N ILE A 33 -8.52 17.45 2.33
CA ILE A 33 -7.41 17.60 3.28
C ILE A 33 -6.07 17.60 2.56
N SER A 34 -5.92 16.78 1.52
CA SER A 34 -4.75 16.79 0.65
C SER A 34 -5.01 17.59 -0.62
N THR A 35 -3.94 17.92 -1.35
CA THR A 35 -4.05 18.32 -2.75
C THR A 35 -4.77 17.24 -3.55
N GLU A 36 -5.48 17.66 -4.60
CA GLU A 36 -6.12 16.70 -5.50
C GLU A 36 -5.05 15.82 -6.14
N ARG A 37 -5.25 14.50 -6.07
CA ARG A 37 -4.32 13.57 -6.69
C ARG A 37 -4.54 13.67 -8.19
N ASN A 38 -3.48 14.01 -8.93
CA ASN A 38 -3.51 13.87 -10.37
C ASN A 38 -3.70 12.38 -10.71
N LEU A 39 -4.85 12.03 -11.29
CA LEU A 39 -5.14 10.67 -11.74
C LEU A 39 -4.08 10.22 -12.75
N TYR A 40 -3.55 11.15 -13.55
CA TYR A 40 -2.56 10.93 -14.59
C TYR A 40 -1.11 11.00 -14.08
N SER A 41 -0.86 10.59 -12.84
CA SER A 41 0.52 10.54 -12.34
C SER A 41 1.30 9.38 -12.97
N PHE A 42 2.61 9.58 -13.09
CA PHE A 42 3.55 8.56 -13.59
C PHE A 42 3.35 7.20 -12.91
N ASP A 43 3.30 7.23 -11.59
CA ASP A 43 3.17 6.06 -10.72
C ASP A 43 1.86 5.29 -10.95
N GLU A 44 0.73 6.00 -11.04
CA GLU A 44 -0.58 5.38 -11.25
C GLU A 44 -0.65 4.73 -12.64
N ALA A 45 -0.09 5.39 -13.66
CA ALA A 45 -0.07 4.87 -15.03
C ALA A 45 0.63 3.51 -15.13
N LEU A 46 1.70 3.29 -14.36
CA LEU A 46 2.39 1.99 -14.33
C LEU A 46 1.48 0.85 -13.84
N THR A 47 0.59 1.14 -12.89
CA THR A 47 -0.39 0.17 -12.41
C THR A 47 -1.50 -0.05 -13.44
N ILE A 48 -1.97 1.03 -14.08
CA ILE A 48 -3.02 0.94 -15.10
C ILE A 48 -2.52 0.19 -16.33
N GLY A 49 -1.31 0.48 -16.83
CA GLY A 49 -0.72 -0.27 -17.93
C GLY A 49 -0.56 -1.75 -17.62
N ARG A 50 -0.28 -2.11 -16.35
CA ARG A 50 -0.31 -3.52 -15.91
C ARG A 50 -1.69 -4.15 -16.03
N ILE A 51 -2.74 -3.43 -15.63
CA ILE A 51 -4.13 -3.89 -15.71
C ILE A 51 -4.49 -4.14 -17.18
N ILE A 52 -4.27 -3.17 -18.06
CA ILE A 52 -4.50 -3.27 -19.51
C ILE A 52 -3.75 -4.48 -20.09
N LYS A 53 -2.45 -4.60 -19.81
CA LYS A 53 -1.63 -5.69 -20.34
C LYS A 53 -2.09 -7.06 -19.85
N SER A 54 -2.64 -7.14 -18.64
CA SER A 54 -3.22 -8.38 -18.10
C SER A 54 -4.53 -8.77 -18.79
N GLU A 55 -5.34 -7.79 -19.21
CA GLU A 55 -6.53 -8.04 -20.03
C GLU A 55 -6.17 -8.52 -21.43
N GLN A 56 -5.12 -7.96 -22.04
CA GLN A 56 -4.68 -8.31 -23.40
C GLN A 56 -4.00 -9.68 -23.46
N ASP A 57 -2.99 -9.89 -22.62
CA ASP A 57 -2.02 -10.98 -22.78
C ASP A 57 -1.95 -11.90 -21.56
N GLY A 58 -2.82 -11.68 -20.56
CA GLY A 58 -2.87 -12.46 -19.33
C GLY A 58 -1.95 -11.93 -18.21
N LEU A 59 -2.23 -12.39 -16.99
CA LEU A 59 -1.64 -11.88 -15.74
C LEU A 59 -0.11 -11.92 -15.69
N PHE A 60 0.51 -12.98 -16.22
CA PHE A 60 1.96 -13.19 -16.13
C PHE A 60 2.73 -12.69 -17.37
N SER A 61 2.06 -12.01 -18.31
CA SER A 61 2.72 -11.37 -19.44
C SER A 61 3.72 -10.32 -18.96
N ALA A 62 4.81 -10.13 -19.71
CA ALA A 62 5.94 -9.27 -19.30
C ALA A 62 6.46 -9.59 -17.88
N ALA A 63 6.48 -10.87 -17.50
CA ALA A 63 6.86 -11.38 -16.18
C ALA A 63 6.06 -10.78 -15.00
N GLY A 64 4.89 -10.19 -15.28
CA GLY A 64 4.05 -9.52 -14.28
C GLY A 64 4.54 -8.14 -13.83
N PHE A 65 5.59 -7.60 -14.47
CA PHE A 65 6.07 -6.24 -14.16
C PHE A 65 5.03 -5.20 -14.53
N PRO A 66 4.89 -4.12 -13.72
CA PRO A 66 4.09 -2.96 -14.09
C PRO A 66 4.76 -2.25 -15.27
N GLY A 67 4.11 -1.25 -15.86
CA GLY A 67 4.63 -0.68 -17.10
C GLY A 67 3.57 0.07 -17.88
N VAL A 68 3.90 0.41 -19.11
CA VAL A 68 3.04 1.21 -19.97
C VAL A 68 2.80 0.56 -21.31
N VAL A 69 1.55 0.59 -21.77
CA VAL A 69 1.22 0.30 -23.17
C VAL A 69 1.50 1.53 -24.01
N TYR A 70 1.97 1.33 -25.24
CA TYR A 70 2.32 2.44 -26.14
C TYR A 70 2.21 2.04 -27.60
N ASN A 71 2.06 3.03 -28.50
CA ASN A 71 2.13 2.80 -29.93
C ASN A 71 3.55 3.09 -30.44
N LYS A 72 4.26 2.05 -30.92
CA LYS A 72 5.60 2.21 -31.47
C LYS A 72 5.62 3.12 -32.71
N GLU A 73 4.59 3.14 -33.54
CA GLU A 73 4.59 3.99 -34.74
C GLU A 73 4.48 5.47 -34.37
N GLU A 74 3.70 5.80 -33.35
CA GLU A 74 3.50 7.17 -32.86
C GLU A 74 4.79 7.72 -32.23
N ILE A 75 5.43 6.94 -31.34
CA ILE A 75 6.64 7.39 -30.63
C ILE A 75 7.85 7.50 -31.54
N PHE A 76 8.00 6.60 -32.51
CA PHE A 76 9.19 6.52 -33.36
C PHE A 76 9.03 7.30 -34.68
N SER A 77 7.84 7.85 -34.96
CA SER A 77 7.65 8.82 -36.05
C SER A 77 8.19 10.22 -35.72
N ASP A 78 8.32 10.55 -34.43
CA ASP A 78 8.98 11.77 -33.97
C ASP A 78 10.51 11.58 -34.02
N SER A 79 11.16 12.27 -34.95
CA SER A 79 12.62 12.24 -35.20
C SER A 79 13.51 12.55 -33.99
N ILE A 80 12.91 13.04 -32.89
CA ILE A 80 13.56 13.32 -31.60
C ILE A 80 13.88 12.03 -30.85
N VAL A 81 13.06 10.98 -31.00
CA VAL A 81 13.15 9.74 -30.22
C VAL A 81 14.20 8.79 -30.80
N ASP A 82 14.33 8.75 -32.14
CA ASP A 82 15.30 7.89 -32.85
C ASP A 82 16.77 8.21 -32.48
N ASN A 83 17.08 9.49 -32.21
CA ASN A 83 18.40 9.91 -31.75
C ASN A 83 18.64 9.69 -30.25
N GLN A 84 17.62 9.79 -29.39
CA GLN A 84 17.77 9.65 -27.92
C GLN A 84 17.75 8.20 -27.44
N LEU A 85 17.10 7.30 -28.17
CA LEU A 85 17.07 5.85 -27.90
C LEU A 85 18.42 5.16 -28.12
N SER A 86 19.34 5.81 -28.84
CA SER A 86 20.67 5.25 -29.13
C SER A 86 21.62 5.26 -27.93
N TYR A 87 21.28 5.95 -26.82
CA TYR A 87 22.25 6.23 -25.76
C TYR A 87 21.86 5.82 -24.32
N ASP A 88 20.58 5.61 -23.98
CA ASP A 88 20.23 5.08 -22.65
C ASP A 88 18.81 4.50 -22.56
N SER A 89 18.70 3.24 -22.10
CA SER A 89 17.44 2.50 -21.94
C SER A 89 16.48 3.13 -20.91
N HIS A 90 17.00 3.93 -19.98
CA HIS A 90 16.18 4.59 -18.96
C HIS A 90 15.50 5.87 -19.48
N THR A 91 16.20 6.66 -20.30
CA THR A 91 15.66 7.90 -20.88
C THR A 91 14.52 7.59 -21.86
N ALA A 92 14.72 6.56 -22.69
CA ALA A 92 13.71 6.01 -23.58
C ALA A 92 12.42 5.62 -22.86
N ARG A 93 12.54 4.87 -21.76
CA ARG A 93 11.42 4.48 -20.90
C ARG A 93 10.65 5.69 -20.41
N ASP A 94 11.34 6.66 -19.84
CA ASP A 94 10.70 7.81 -19.21
C ASP A 94 9.98 8.68 -20.25
N ILE A 95 10.50 8.76 -21.48
CA ILE A 95 9.83 9.41 -22.62
C ILE A 95 8.55 8.66 -23.00
N VAL A 96 8.63 7.34 -23.21
CA VAL A 96 7.47 6.51 -23.57
C VAL A 96 6.38 6.65 -22.52
N ILE A 97 6.74 6.56 -21.24
CA ILE A 97 5.78 6.70 -20.14
C ILE A 97 5.17 8.09 -20.17
N ARG A 98 5.97 9.16 -20.17
CA ARG A 98 5.46 10.54 -20.12
C ARG A 98 4.54 10.86 -21.29
N HIS A 99 4.87 10.37 -22.49
CA HIS A 99 4.08 10.59 -23.69
C HIS A 99 2.73 9.86 -23.65
N ASN A 100 2.66 8.68 -23.02
CA ASN A 100 1.45 7.84 -22.99
C ASN A 100 0.71 7.89 -21.64
N LEU A 101 1.04 8.84 -20.77
CA LEU A 101 0.43 8.98 -19.45
C LEU A 101 -1.10 9.10 -19.57
N GLU A 102 -1.58 10.10 -20.31
CA GLU A 102 -3.00 10.36 -20.45
C GLU A 102 -3.71 9.29 -21.28
N ASN A 103 -3.08 8.85 -22.37
CA ASN A 103 -3.65 7.85 -23.28
C ASN A 103 -3.92 6.51 -22.60
N GLN A 104 -3.07 6.08 -21.66
CA GLN A 104 -3.32 4.84 -20.90
C GLN A 104 -4.59 4.87 -20.07
N PHE A 105 -4.87 5.99 -19.41
CA PHE A 105 -6.13 6.12 -18.70
C PHE A 105 -7.29 6.11 -19.70
N ARG A 106 -7.19 6.83 -20.83
CA ARG A 106 -8.24 6.82 -21.86
C ARG A 106 -8.52 5.41 -22.40
N TRP A 107 -7.47 4.61 -22.65
CA TRP A 107 -7.61 3.21 -23.08
C TRP A 107 -8.23 2.33 -21.99
N ASN A 108 -7.80 2.44 -20.74
CA ASN A 108 -8.39 1.69 -19.62
C ASN A 108 -9.87 2.03 -19.43
N LEU A 109 -10.23 3.30 -19.65
CA LEU A 109 -11.61 3.77 -19.54
C LEU A 109 -12.46 3.45 -20.76
N LYS A 110 -11.86 2.87 -21.82
CA LYS A 110 -12.50 2.64 -23.13
C LYS A 110 -13.16 3.91 -23.67
N TRP A 111 -12.57 5.06 -23.37
CA TRP A 111 -13.02 6.38 -23.83
C TRP A 111 -12.56 6.67 -25.25
N ASP A 112 -11.67 5.85 -25.79
CA ASP A 112 -11.22 5.91 -27.16
C ASP A 112 -11.56 4.58 -27.84
N ASP A 113 -12.22 4.66 -28.99
CA ASP A 113 -12.53 3.52 -29.86
C ASP A 113 -11.29 3.05 -30.64
N SER A 114 -10.17 3.77 -30.52
CA SER A 114 -8.88 3.34 -31.07
C SER A 114 -8.46 2.00 -30.47
N LYS A 115 -7.81 1.16 -31.31
CA LYS A 115 -7.26 -0.11 -30.83
C LYS A 115 -6.21 0.18 -29.78
N ILE A 116 -6.42 -0.36 -28.57
CA ILE A 116 -5.43 -0.32 -27.49
C ILE A 116 -4.10 -0.86 -28.07
N PRO A 117 -2.97 -0.14 -27.90
CA PRO A 117 -1.70 -0.58 -28.46
C PRO A 117 -1.27 -1.95 -27.94
N ILE A 118 -0.48 -2.65 -28.77
CA ILE A 118 0.04 -3.98 -28.47
C ILE A 118 1.41 -3.94 -27.78
N ASP A 119 2.19 -2.87 -28.03
CA ASP A 119 3.53 -2.74 -27.45
C ASP A 119 3.45 -2.38 -25.97
N TYR A 120 4.40 -2.91 -25.19
CA TYR A 120 4.43 -2.74 -23.74
C TYR A 120 5.87 -2.54 -23.26
N TYR A 121 6.07 -1.49 -22.47
CA TYR A 121 7.35 -1.19 -21.85
C TYR A 121 7.32 -1.50 -20.35
N PRO A 122 7.98 -2.57 -19.88
CA PRO A 122 7.95 -2.95 -18.47
C PRO A 122 8.81 -2.00 -17.62
N TYR A 123 8.30 -1.69 -16.43
CA TYR A 123 9.00 -0.99 -15.36
C TYR A 123 9.57 -2.01 -14.37
N THR A 124 10.87 -2.26 -14.48
CA THR A 124 11.57 -3.33 -13.74
C THR A 124 12.12 -2.91 -12.38
N SER A 125 11.96 -1.64 -11.98
CA SER A 125 12.46 -1.15 -10.69
C SER A 125 11.55 -1.52 -9.50
N GLN A 126 10.37 -2.11 -9.76
CA GLN A 126 9.47 -2.62 -8.73
C GLN A 126 9.00 -4.03 -9.11
N SER A 127 8.67 -4.87 -8.11
CA SER A 127 8.20 -6.24 -8.33
C SER A 127 6.83 -6.38 -9.00
N GLY A 128 5.99 -5.33 -8.96
CA GLY A 128 4.65 -5.34 -9.58
C GLY A 128 3.58 -6.14 -8.84
N GLY A 129 3.88 -6.73 -7.68
CA GLY A 129 2.95 -7.65 -7.02
C GLY A 129 1.59 -7.03 -6.69
N SER A 130 1.56 -5.75 -6.34
CA SER A 130 0.32 -5.00 -6.12
C SER A 130 -0.50 -4.76 -7.37
N ALA A 131 0.17 -4.35 -8.45
CA ALA A 131 -0.45 -4.15 -9.75
C ALA A 131 -1.00 -5.47 -10.30
N LEU A 132 -0.32 -6.60 -10.03
CA LEU A 132 -0.85 -7.94 -10.30
C LEU A 132 -2.08 -8.26 -9.47
N LEU A 133 -2.09 -7.99 -8.16
CA LEU A 133 -3.28 -8.18 -7.33
C LEU A 133 -4.47 -7.37 -7.84
N TYR A 134 -4.25 -6.11 -8.22
CA TYR A 134 -5.31 -5.28 -8.80
C TYR A 134 -5.75 -5.77 -10.17
N SER A 135 -4.83 -6.33 -10.98
CA SER A 135 -5.17 -6.96 -12.25
C SER A 135 -6.06 -8.20 -12.06
N VAL A 136 -5.79 -9.02 -11.04
CA VAL A 136 -6.66 -10.15 -10.68
C VAL A 136 -8.06 -9.66 -10.30
N VAL A 137 -8.14 -8.64 -9.44
CA VAL A 137 -9.44 -8.06 -9.05
C VAL A 137 -10.17 -7.50 -10.28
N ASN A 138 -9.47 -6.77 -11.15
CA ASN A 138 -10.04 -6.22 -12.37
C ASN A 138 -10.63 -7.30 -13.29
N LEU A 139 -9.91 -8.42 -13.50
CA LEU A 139 -10.40 -9.54 -14.33
C LEU A 139 -11.63 -10.25 -13.76
N ILE A 140 -11.88 -10.14 -12.45
CA ILE A 140 -13.03 -10.76 -11.78
C ILE A 140 -14.24 -9.81 -11.77
N LEU A 141 -14.01 -8.49 -11.75
CA LEU A 141 -15.06 -7.49 -11.67
C LEU A 141 -15.77 -7.30 -13.02
N PRO A 142 -17.12 -7.32 -13.06
CA PRO A 142 -17.88 -7.14 -14.30
C PRO A 142 -18.12 -5.66 -14.65
N PHE A 143 -17.31 -4.75 -14.12
CA PHE A 143 -17.52 -3.30 -14.25
C PHE A 143 -16.59 -2.68 -15.29
N ASP A 144 -16.95 -1.49 -15.78
CA ASP A 144 -16.07 -0.69 -16.64
C ASP A 144 -14.82 -0.19 -15.90
N GLY A 145 -13.85 0.33 -16.65
CA GLY A 145 -12.56 0.78 -16.09
C GLY A 145 -12.68 1.90 -15.06
N ASN A 146 -13.69 2.79 -15.17
CA ASN A 146 -13.89 3.89 -14.23
C ASN A 146 -14.34 3.36 -12.87
N ILE A 147 -15.40 2.55 -12.87
CA ILE A 147 -15.95 1.96 -11.66
C ILE A 147 -14.91 1.02 -11.03
N THR A 148 -14.19 0.24 -11.83
CA THR A 148 -13.15 -0.66 -11.33
C THR A 148 -12.03 0.11 -10.64
N ILE A 149 -11.50 1.21 -11.22
CA ILE A 149 -10.48 2.02 -10.54
C ILE A 149 -11.00 2.55 -9.20
N LEU A 150 -12.25 3.03 -9.14
CA LEU A 150 -12.84 3.52 -7.88
C LEU A 150 -12.93 2.41 -6.82
N ILE A 151 -13.31 1.19 -7.23
CA ILE A 151 -13.35 0.02 -6.35
C ILE A 151 -11.95 -0.34 -5.86
N LEU A 152 -10.94 -0.37 -6.74
CA LEU A 152 -9.55 -0.67 -6.37
C LEU A 152 -9.01 0.36 -5.38
N ARG A 153 -9.31 1.65 -5.59
CA ARG A 153 -8.95 2.72 -4.65
C ARG A 153 -9.64 2.56 -3.30
N LEU A 154 -10.92 2.20 -3.31
CA LEU A 154 -11.66 1.91 -2.09
C LEU A 154 -11.07 0.71 -1.35
N ILE A 155 -10.63 -0.33 -2.06
CA ILE A 155 -9.94 -1.49 -1.46
C ILE A 155 -8.63 -1.02 -0.80
N SER A 156 -7.77 -0.31 -1.53
CA SER A 156 -6.50 0.20 -0.98
C SER A 156 -6.73 1.10 0.24
N GLY A 157 -7.67 2.04 0.15
CA GLY A 157 -8.03 2.93 1.25
C GLY A 157 -8.62 2.21 2.45
N SER A 158 -9.45 1.18 2.22
CA SER A 158 -10.01 0.32 3.29
C SER A 158 -8.93 -0.50 3.99
N LEU A 159 -7.96 -1.04 3.25
CA LEU A 159 -6.83 -1.77 3.82
C LEU A 159 -5.97 -0.84 4.68
N LEU A 160 -5.69 0.38 4.21
CA LEU A 160 -4.95 1.36 5.01
C LEU A 160 -5.75 1.80 6.25
N ALA A 161 -7.03 2.12 6.09
CA ALA A 161 -7.90 2.46 7.21
C ALA A 161 -7.95 1.32 8.23
N THR A 162 -7.94 0.06 7.79
CA THR A 162 -7.83 -1.10 8.69
C THR A 162 -6.53 -1.07 9.50
N CYS A 163 -5.39 -0.88 8.83
CA CYS A 163 -4.10 -0.76 9.50
C CYS A 163 -4.09 0.36 10.56
N LEU A 164 -4.60 1.53 10.20
CA LEU A 164 -4.66 2.69 11.10
C LEU A 164 -5.64 2.48 12.26
N MET A 165 -6.80 1.86 12.01
CA MET A 165 -7.78 1.56 13.06
C MET A 165 -7.27 0.48 14.03
N LEU A 166 -6.45 -0.47 13.58
CA LEU A 166 -5.76 -1.41 14.48
C LEU A 166 -4.81 -0.67 15.42
N PHE A 167 -4.06 0.31 14.89
CA PHE A 167 -3.19 1.16 15.71
C PHE A 167 -3.98 2.07 16.67
N VAL A 168 -5.04 2.73 16.22
CA VAL A 168 -5.94 3.52 17.09
C VAL A 168 -6.54 2.65 18.19
N GLY A 169 -6.97 1.43 17.84
CA GLY A 169 -7.46 0.47 18.82
C GLY A 169 -6.40 0.05 19.84
N TRP A 170 -5.14 -0.09 19.40
CA TRP A 170 -4.02 -0.32 20.30
C TRP A 170 -3.79 0.89 21.22
N CYS A 171 -3.83 2.12 20.71
CA CYS A 171 -3.73 3.34 21.52
C CYS A 171 -4.85 3.41 22.56
N TRP A 172 -6.08 3.04 22.20
CA TRP A 172 -7.22 3.04 23.11
C TRP A 172 -6.98 2.13 24.31
N ARG A 173 -6.47 0.91 24.05
CA ARG A 173 -6.22 -0.09 25.09
C ARG A 173 -5.07 0.26 26.03
N ASN A 174 -4.08 1.02 25.56
CA ASN A 174 -2.85 1.31 26.32
C ASN A 174 -2.82 2.72 26.92
N PHE A 175 -3.53 3.69 26.34
CA PHE A 175 -3.50 5.11 26.77
C PHE A 175 -4.88 5.71 27.00
N GLY A 176 -5.96 4.96 26.76
CA GLY A 176 -7.33 5.41 26.97
C GLY A 176 -7.94 6.14 25.75
N SER A 177 -9.21 6.52 25.91
CA SER A 177 -10.05 7.03 24.81
C SER A 177 -9.61 8.39 24.28
N ILE A 178 -9.16 9.30 25.15
CA ILE A 178 -8.73 10.65 24.73
C ILE A 178 -7.53 10.54 23.79
N SER A 179 -6.49 9.80 24.17
CA SER A 179 -5.31 9.59 23.33
C SER A 179 -5.65 8.91 22.02
N ALA A 180 -6.51 7.88 22.03
CA ALA A 180 -6.96 7.24 20.79
C ALA A 180 -7.75 8.19 19.88
N PHE A 181 -8.63 9.00 20.44
CA PHE A 181 -9.38 10.00 19.67
C PHE A 181 -8.45 11.05 19.06
N THR A 182 -7.49 11.57 19.84
CA THR A 182 -6.47 12.50 19.32
C THR A 182 -5.67 11.87 18.17
N VAL A 183 -5.20 10.62 18.33
CA VAL A 183 -4.48 9.89 17.28
C VAL A 183 -5.36 9.71 16.04
N TYR A 184 -6.63 9.32 16.22
CA TYR A 184 -7.57 9.19 15.11
C TYR A 184 -7.73 10.50 14.34
N ILE A 185 -7.93 11.64 15.04
CA ILE A 185 -8.06 12.94 14.39
C ILE A 185 -6.80 13.32 13.63
N LEU A 186 -5.60 13.14 14.22
CA LEU A 186 -4.33 13.43 13.56
C LEU A 186 -4.11 12.59 12.29
N LEU A 187 -4.48 11.31 12.33
CA LEU A 187 -4.43 10.43 11.16
C LEU A 187 -5.46 10.85 10.11
N PHE A 188 -6.67 11.20 10.54
CA PHE A 188 -7.77 11.61 9.68
C PHE A 188 -7.45 12.89 8.91
N ILE A 189 -6.82 13.88 9.56
CA ILE A 189 -6.45 15.16 8.94
C ILE A 189 -5.05 15.18 8.31
N SER A 190 -4.36 14.04 8.24
CA SER A 190 -3.01 13.98 7.68
C SER A 190 -3.05 14.06 6.14
N PRO A 191 -2.49 15.12 5.52
CA PRO A 191 -2.49 15.25 4.06
C PRO A 191 -1.75 14.12 3.37
N TRP A 192 -0.68 13.60 3.97
CA TRP A 192 0.11 12.50 3.40
C TRP A 192 -0.64 11.16 3.42
N ILE A 193 -1.36 10.86 4.50
CA ILE A 193 -2.16 9.64 4.59
C ILE A 193 -3.29 9.66 3.55
N VAL A 194 -3.96 10.80 3.42
CA VAL A 194 -5.04 10.97 2.44
C VAL A 194 -4.50 10.96 1.01
N PHE A 195 -3.41 11.69 0.75
CA PHE A 195 -2.81 11.77 -0.57
C PHE A 195 -2.29 10.42 -1.07
N MET A 196 -1.65 9.63 -0.21
CA MET A 196 -1.01 8.37 -0.63
C MET A 196 -1.92 7.15 -0.45
N GLY A 197 -2.87 7.17 0.48
CA GLY A 197 -3.55 5.95 0.93
C GLY A 197 -4.53 5.34 -0.08
N GLY A 198 -5.17 6.16 -0.90
CA GLY A 198 -5.95 5.67 -2.04
C GLY A 198 -5.12 5.35 -3.29
N SER A 199 -3.78 5.42 -3.24
CA SER A 199 -2.93 5.21 -4.44
C SER A 199 -2.79 3.73 -4.75
N LEU A 200 -3.00 3.39 -6.03
CA LEU A 200 -2.82 2.01 -6.48
C LEU A 200 -1.33 1.66 -6.57
N TRP A 201 -0.48 2.61 -6.93
CA TRP A 201 0.97 2.38 -6.95
C TRP A 201 1.55 2.23 -5.54
N TRP A 202 1.31 3.23 -4.68
CA TRP A 202 1.98 3.31 -3.37
C TRP A 202 1.42 2.31 -2.36
N SER A 203 0.10 2.07 -2.38
CA SER A 203 -0.62 1.08 -1.53
C SER A 203 -0.06 1.01 -0.10
N VAL A 204 -0.07 2.16 0.55
CA VAL A 204 0.64 2.44 1.80
C VAL A 204 0.29 1.49 2.94
N TYR A 205 -0.85 0.79 2.87
CA TYR A 205 -1.23 -0.21 3.86
C TYR A 205 -0.13 -1.25 4.11
N THR A 206 0.65 -1.62 3.09
CA THR A 206 1.76 -2.58 3.26
C THR A 206 2.93 -2.04 4.05
N TYR A 207 3.09 -0.71 4.12
CA TYR A 207 4.18 -0.08 4.86
C TYR A 207 3.95 -0.25 6.37
N TYR A 208 2.68 -0.36 6.78
CA TYR A 208 2.28 -0.58 8.16
C TYR A 208 2.24 -2.05 8.57
N ILE A 209 2.25 -3.01 7.63
CA ILE A 209 2.14 -4.43 7.95
C ILE A 209 3.28 -4.92 8.88
N PRO A 210 4.58 -4.64 8.62
CA PRO A 210 5.65 -5.05 9.52
C PRO A 210 5.54 -4.43 10.92
N PHE A 211 5.26 -3.12 10.99
CA PHE A 211 5.03 -2.40 12.25
C PHE A 211 3.88 -3.01 13.05
N LEU A 212 2.72 -3.20 12.43
CA LEU A 212 1.53 -3.74 13.09
C LEU A 212 1.73 -5.20 13.52
N THR A 213 2.45 -5.98 12.73
CA THR A 213 2.78 -7.36 13.08
C THR A 213 3.58 -7.39 14.38
N MET A 214 4.62 -6.57 14.49
CA MET A 214 5.40 -6.46 15.71
C MET A 214 4.58 -5.91 16.89
N LEU A 215 3.78 -4.87 16.64
CA LEU A 215 2.91 -4.27 17.65
C LEU A 215 1.93 -5.27 18.25
N LEU A 216 1.20 -6.00 17.42
CA LEU A 216 0.15 -6.92 17.85
C LEU A 216 0.72 -8.20 18.46
N LEU A 217 1.83 -8.73 17.93
CA LEU A 217 2.48 -9.91 18.50
C LEU A 217 3.13 -9.61 19.85
N LEU A 218 3.76 -8.43 20.00
CA LEU A 218 4.29 -7.99 21.29
C LEU A 218 3.18 -7.67 22.29
N GLU A 219 2.08 -7.04 21.87
CA GLU A 219 0.90 -6.85 22.74
C GLU A 219 0.36 -8.18 23.24
N ARG A 220 0.25 -9.16 22.34
CA ARG A 220 -0.25 -10.50 22.68
C ARG A 220 0.70 -11.24 23.61
N ARG A 221 2.02 -11.13 23.39
CA ARG A 221 3.05 -11.69 24.28
C ARG A 221 2.97 -11.06 25.66
N HIS A 222 2.82 -9.74 25.73
CA HIS A 222 2.72 -9.02 26.99
C HIS A 222 1.53 -9.50 27.83
N LYS A 223 0.37 -9.68 27.19
CA LYS A 223 -0.85 -10.17 27.86
C LYS A 223 -0.84 -11.66 28.15
N PHE A 224 -0.20 -12.45 27.29
CA PHE A 224 -0.17 -13.92 27.36
C PHE A 224 1.25 -14.45 27.07
N PRO A 225 2.17 -14.38 28.05
CA PRO A 225 3.59 -14.70 27.84
C PRO A 225 3.84 -16.09 27.26
N ASP A 226 3.02 -17.07 27.64
CA ASP A 226 3.19 -18.48 27.22
C ASP A 226 2.70 -18.75 25.80
N LYS A 227 1.96 -17.82 25.18
CA LYS A 227 1.35 -18.04 23.85
C LYS A 227 2.24 -17.58 22.71
N ILE A 228 3.14 -16.61 22.94
CA ILE A 228 3.97 -16.01 21.90
C ILE A 228 5.44 -16.12 22.28
N ASN A 229 6.10 -17.10 21.69
CA ASN A 229 7.56 -17.25 21.80
C ASN A 229 8.29 -16.45 20.70
N ASN A 230 9.62 -16.37 20.82
CA ASN A 230 10.45 -15.64 19.86
C ASN A 230 10.36 -16.22 18.43
N LYS A 231 10.12 -17.53 18.26
CA LYS A 231 9.98 -18.13 16.92
C LYS A 231 8.76 -17.59 16.20
N ILE A 232 7.59 -17.60 16.86
CA ILE A 232 6.34 -17.05 16.30
C ILE A 232 6.53 -15.57 15.94
N LEU A 233 7.17 -14.81 16.83
CA LEU A 233 7.41 -13.39 16.62
C LEU A 233 8.29 -13.14 15.39
N PHE A 234 9.44 -13.81 15.30
CA PHE A 234 10.38 -13.61 14.19
C PHE A 234 9.84 -14.19 12.86
N THR A 235 9.13 -15.32 12.89
CA THR A 235 8.45 -15.84 11.70
C THR A 235 7.36 -14.87 11.22
N GLY A 236 6.58 -14.30 12.14
CA GLY A 236 5.58 -13.28 11.80
C GLY A 236 6.22 -12.04 11.16
N LEU A 237 7.30 -11.54 11.75
CA LEU A 237 8.06 -10.41 11.21
C LEU A 237 8.64 -10.72 9.82
N PHE A 238 9.25 -11.89 9.64
CA PHE A 238 9.79 -12.33 8.35
C PHE A 238 8.69 -12.33 7.28
N ILE A 239 7.56 -12.99 7.55
CA ILE A 239 6.44 -13.07 6.60
C ILE A 239 5.90 -11.67 6.28
N ALA A 240 5.77 -10.80 7.28
CA ALA A 240 5.27 -9.44 7.09
C ALA A 240 6.19 -8.60 6.18
N VAL A 241 7.50 -8.68 6.38
CA VAL A 241 8.50 -7.96 5.56
C VAL A 241 8.61 -8.60 4.16
N PHE A 242 8.62 -9.92 4.07
CA PHE A 242 8.63 -10.65 2.79
C PHE A 242 7.41 -10.30 1.94
N ILE A 243 6.21 -10.30 2.52
CA ILE A 243 4.98 -9.91 1.81
C ILE A 243 5.08 -8.46 1.32
N LYS A 244 5.62 -7.55 2.13
CA LYS A 244 5.87 -6.17 1.69
C LYS A 244 6.77 -6.16 0.46
N HIS A 245 7.92 -6.85 0.50
CA HIS A 245 8.87 -6.88 -0.62
C HIS A 245 8.27 -7.53 -1.88
N LEU A 246 7.55 -8.63 -1.70
CA LEU A 246 6.87 -9.33 -2.79
C LEU A 246 5.86 -8.41 -3.49
N LEU A 247 5.04 -7.71 -2.72
CA LEU A 247 3.97 -6.89 -3.27
C LEU A 247 4.43 -5.51 -3.80
N PHE A 248 5.45 -4.89 -3.18
CA PHE A 248 5.78 -3.48 -3.42
C PHE A 248 7.27 -3.19 -3.64
N GLY A 249 8.10 -4.22 -3.75
CA GLY A 249 9.54 -4.08 -3.93
C GLY A 249 10.22 -3.37 -2.76
N PHE A 250 11.30 -2.66 -3.06
CA PHE A 250 12.19 -2.03 -2.07
C PHE A 250 11.85 -0.57 -1.75
N GLU A 251 10.74 -0.06 -2.27
CA GLU A 251 10.26 1.30 -1.98
C GLU A 251 10.15 1.54 -0.47
N PHE A 252 10.74 2.65 0.00
CA PHE A 252 10.80 3.04 1.41
C PHE A 252 11.25 1.94 2.39
N VAL A 253 12.08 0.97 1.94
CA VAL A 253 12.46 -0.19 2.76
C VAL A 253 13.11 0.21 4.07
N THR A 254 14.05 1.17 4.05
CA THR A 254 14.77 1.61 5.26
C THR A 254 13.81 2.16 6.31
N THR A 255 12.84 3.00 5.91
CA THR A 255 11.82 3.55 6.80
C THR A 255 10.93 2.47 7.40
N ILE A 256 10.51 1.50 6.58
CA ILE A 256 9.62 0.41 7.02
C ILE A 256 10.35 -0.52 7.99
N LEU A 257 11.63 -0.82 7.74
CA LEU A 257 12.44 -1.62 8.66
C LEU A 257 12.71 -0.88 9.97
N LEU A 258 12.89 0.44 9.95
CA LEU A 258 13.00 1.23 11.19
C LEU A 258 11.68 1.29 11.97
N ALA A 259 10.55 1.29 11.26
CA ALA A 259 9.22 1.34 11.86
C ALA A 259 8.88 0.10 12.70
N ILE A 260 9.65 -0.99 12.64
CA ILE A 260 9.40 -2.19 13.48
C ILE A 260 9.84 -1.99 14.94
N TYR A 261 10.70 -1.01 15.23
CA TYR A 261 11.32 -0.84 16.55
C TYR A 261 10.51 -0.03 17.57
N PRO A 262 9.66 0.96 17.23
CA PRO A 262 8.82 1.63 18.23
C PRO A 262 7.98 0.67 19.09
N PRO A 263 7.31 -0.38 18.54
CA PRO A 263 6.66 -1.40 19.36
C PRO A 263 7.64 -2.15 20.27
N VAL A 264 8.83 -2.48 19.76
CA VAL A 264 9.88 -3.16 20.53
C VAL A 264 10.28 -2.31 21.73
N ILE A 265 10.60 -1.04 21.51
CA ILE A 265 10.99 -0.08 22.54
C ILE A 265 9.89 0.07 23.58
N TYR A 266 8.64 0.25 23.14
CA TYR A 266 7.49 0.40 24.03
C TYR A 266 7.33 -0.82 24.95
N TYR A 267 7.25 -2.02 24.39
CA TYR A 267 7.07 -3.23 25.20
C TYR A 267 8.30 -3.54 26.06
N TRP A 268 9.49 -3.18 25.59
CA TRP A 268 10.71 -3.30 26.37
C TRP A 268 10.69 -2.44 27.62
N TYR A 269 10.26 -1.19 27.46
CA TYR A 269 10.17 -0.21 28.54
C TYR A 269 9.14 -0.63 29.60
N ILE A 270 7.92 -1.00 29.19
CA ILE A 270 6.87 -1.37 30.16
C ILE A 270 7.19 -2.68 30.89
N GLU A 271 7.89 -3.61 30.25
CA GLU A 271 8.29 -4.89 30.84
C GLU A 271 9.58 -4.79 31.68
N LYS A 272 10.18 -3.60 31.77
CA LYS A 272 11.38 -3.31 32.59
C LYS A 272 12.54 -4.29 32.34
N ARG A 273 12.76 -4.69 31.08
CA ARG A 273 13.81 -5.65 30.71
C ARG A 273 15.18 -4.99 30.58
N SER A 274 16.26 -5.78 30.67
CA SER A 274 17.64 -5.28 30.66
C SER A 274 18.08 -4.73 29.29
N LEU A 275 18.93 -3.71 29.25
CA LEU A 275 19.44 -3.16 27.97
C LEU A 275 20.17 -4.20 27.11
N SER A 276 20.91 -5.14 27.72
CA SER A 276 21.60 -6.20 26.97
C SER A 276 20.62 -7.07 26.18
N SER A 277 19.51 -7.48 26.79
CA SER A 277 18.53 -8.31 26.09
C SER A 277 17.73 -7.52 25.05
N PHE A 278 17.64 -6.19 25.16
CA PHE A 278 17.08 -5.32 24.12
C PHE A 278 17.95 -5.38 22.87
N PHE A 279 19.26 -5.16 23.01
CA PHE A 279 20.18 -5.18 21.86
C PHE A 279 20.20 -6.53 21.17
N ILE A 280 20.20 -7.63 21.93
CA ILE A 280 20.16 -8.99 21.36
C ILE A 280 18.85 -9.21 20.59
N PHE A 281 17.70 -8.80 21.14
CA PHE A 281 16.42 -8.94 20.47
C PHE A 281 16.33 -8.08 19.20
N SER A 282 16.72 -6.81 19.30
CA SER A 282 16.71 -5.86 18.19
C SER A 282 17.65 -6.30 17.06
N PHE A 283 18.83 -6.82 17.39
CA PHE A 283 19.76 -7.38 16.40
C PHE A 283 19.15 -8.57 15.66
N LYS A 284 18.50 -9.50 16.38
CA LYS A 284 17.79 -10.64 15.77
C LYS A 284 16.64 -10.20 14.87
N ALA A 285 15.83 -9.24 15.34
CA ALA A 285 14.74 -8.67 14.54
C ALA A 285 15.29 -8.02 13.25
N GLY A 286 16.38 -7.26 13.36
CA GLY A 286 17.07 -6.67 12.21
C GLY A 286 17.56 -7.70 11.19
N ILE A 287 18.23 -8.78 11.64
CA ILE A 287 18.66 -9.86 10.75
C ILE A 287 17.46 -10.51 10.06
N VAL A 288 16.41 -10.83 10.82
CA VAL A 288 15.20 -11.47 10.28
C VAL A 288 14.55 -10.58 9.21
N SER A 289 14.49 -9.28 9.45
CA SER A 289 13.96 -8.32 8.49
C SER A 289 14.83 -8.14 7.25
N LEU A 290 16.15 -8.26 7.37
CA LEU A 290 17.07 -8.16 6.22
C LEU A 290 17.07 -9.44 5.35
N LEU A 291 16.77 -10.59 5.95
CA LEU A 291 16.68 -11.86 5.23
C LEU A 291 15.35 -12.04 4.47
N ALA A 292 14.34 -11.23 4.80
CA ALA A 292 12.99 -11.31 4.27
C ALA A 292 12.81 -10.52 2.97
#